data_AF-A0A3B7PY84-F1
#
_entry.id   AF-A0A3B7PY84-F1
#
_cell.length_a   1.000
_cell.length_b   1.000
_cell.length_c   1.000
_cell.angle_alpha   90.00
_cell.angle_beta   90.00
_cell.angle_gamma   90.00
#
_symmetry.space_group_name_H-M   'P 1'
#
loop_
_entity.id
_entity.type
_entity.pdbx_description
1 polymer ?
#
loop_
_entity_poly.entity_id
_entity_poly.type
_entity_poly.pdbx_seq_one_letter_code
_entity_poly.pdbx_strand_id
1 'polypeptide(L)'
;MVAAAMVGAAAIGAAGSAYSSKQSGKAAKAQANSADQASQVQWDMYNQTRQDLSPYSDAGKSALQQLMSKMGEGGYFNQTYTGQDVYNDPSYQFRLNQGLGGVQQGAAAQGGLLSGATQKALNNYAQNFASQEYSNAYNRFNADQTNQYNRLANLAGMGQNAAAQTGNAGLQTGQAVANNTMAGANAQAAGAVANANNWNNYASQLGSMATAYAMNKNSGAI
;
A
#
# COMPACT_ATOMS: atom_id res chain seq x y z
N MET A 1 -37.28 -60.18 -3.55
CA MET A 1 -38.69 -60.48 -3.26
C MET A 1 -39.21 -59.45 -2.27
N VAL A 2 -40.12 -58.57 -2.73
CA VAL A 2 -41.52 -58.45 -2.24
C VAL A 2 -41.57 -57.70 -0.90
N ALA A 3 -41.80 -56.38 -0.87
CA ALA A 3 -43.07 -55.66 -0.98
C ALA A 3 -43.94 -55.73 0.29
N ALA A 4 -44.28 -54.55 0.84
CA ALA A 4 -45.54 -54.31 1.53
C ALA A 4 -45.88 -52.82 1.46
N ALA A 5 -46.98 -52.54 0.77
CA ALA A 5 -47.61 -51.23 0.66
C ALA A 5 -48.33 -50.85 1.95
N MET A 6 -48.50 -49.55 2.20
CA MET A 6 -49.79 -49.04 2.66
C MET A 6 -49.91 -47.55 2.39
N VAL A 7 -50.75 -47.25 1.41
CA VAL A 7 -51.46 -45.98 1.28
C VAL A 7 -52.37 -45.84 2.52
N GLY A 8 -52.17 -44.77 3.29
CA GLY A 8 -53.04 -44.37 4.40
C GLY A 8 -53.33 -42.88 4.30
N ALA A 9 -54.59 -42.55 4.09
CA ALA A 9 -55.08 -41.24 3.71
C ALA A 9 -55.12 -40.21 4.86
N ALA A 10 -55.04 -38.94 4.42
CA ALA A 10 -55.72 -37.76 4.95
C ALA A 10 -55.29 -37.13 6.29
N ALA A 11 -55.11 -35.81 6.20
CA ALA A 11 -55.18 -34.79 7.24
C ALA A 11 -53.96 -34.59 8.17
N ILE A 12 -52.97 -33.81 7.70
CA ILE A 12 -52.46 -32.65 8.45
C ILE A 12 -52.26 -31.50 7.45
N GLY A 13 -53.24 -30.60 7.42
CA GLY A 13 -53.21 -29.36 6.65
C GLY A 13 -52.35 -28.26 7.30
N ALA A 14 -51.90 -27.33 6.47
CA ALA A 14 -51.44 -25.96 6.78
C ALA A 14 -50.24 -25.73 7.75
N ALA A 15 -49.73 -26.72 8.50
CA ALA A 15 -48.67 -26.46 9.49
C ALA A 15 -47.22 -26.47 8.93
N GLY A 16 -46.97 -27.09 7.76
CA GLY A 16 -45.62 -27.24 7.20
C GLY A 16 -45.07 -26.05 6.41
N SER A 17 -45.94 -25.17 5.90
CA SER A 17 -45.55 -24.08 4.98
C SER A 17 -45.01 -22.83 5.68
N ALA A 18 -45.50 -22.52 6.88
CA ALA A 18 -44.95 -21.44 7.71
C ALA A 18 -43.57 -21.77 8.32
N TYR A 19 -43.28 -23.07 8.47
CA TYR A 19 -41.95 -23.54 8.89
C TYR A 19 -40.95 -23.43 7.73
N SER A 20 -41.34 -23.81 6.51
CA SER A 20 -40.50 -23.69 5.30
C SER A 20 -40.13 -22.23 4.96
N SER A 21 -41.06 -21.28 5.07
CA SER A 21 -40.77 -19.85 4.83
C SER A 21 -39.88 -19.22 5.93
N LYS A 22 -40.11 -19.57 7.21
CA LYS A 22 -39.23 -19.15 8.31
C LYS A 22 -37.82 -19.73 8.20
N GLN A 23 -37.66 -20.96 7.70
CA GLN A 23 -36.35 -21.56 7.47
C GLN A 23 -35.65 -21.00 6.22
N SER A 24 -36.39 -20.70 5.15
CA SER A 24 -35.86 -20.06 3.94
C SER A 24 -35.32 -18.65 4.22
N GLY A 25 -36.06 -17.83 4.98
CA GLY A 25 -35.58 -16.51 5.42
C GLY A 25 -34.36 -16.57 6.35
N LYS A 26 -34.26 -17.60 7.21
CA LYS A 26 -33.09 -17.83 8.06
C LYS A 26 -31.86 -18.26 7.27
N ALA A 27 -32.01 -19.15 6.29
CA ALA A 27 -30.92 -19.59 5.42
C ALA A 27 -30.37 -18.44 4.56
N ALA A 28 -31.26 -17.65 3.95
CA ALA A 28 -30.90 -16.45 3.21
C ALA A 28 -30.15 -15.42 4.08
N LYS A 29 -30.61 -15.21 5.32
CA LYS A 29 -29.94 -14.32 6.28
C LYS A 29 -28.58 -14.87 6.73
N ALA A 30 -28.46 -16.17 6.96
CA ALA A 30 -27.18 -16.80 7.28
C ALA A 30 -26.17 -16.64 6.15
N GLN A 31 -26.59 -16.82 4.89
CA GLN A 31 -25.73 -16.63 3.73
C GLN A 31 -25.29 -15.17 3.55
N ALA A 32 -26.19 -14.21 3.77
CA ALA A 32 -25.84 -12.80 3.75
C ALA A 32 -24.86 -12.43 4.86
N ASN A 33 -25.09 -12.91 6.10
CA ASN A 33 -24.18 -12.70 7.21
C ASN A 33 -22.78 -13.30 6.94
N SER A 34 -22.70 -14.48 6.33
CA SER A 34 -21.42 -15.08 5.95
C SER A 34 -20.69 -14.26 4.88
N ALA A 35 -21.43 -13.68 3.92
CA ALA A 35 -20.86 -12.79 2.92
C ALA A 35 -20.34 -11.48 3.52
N ASP A 36 -21.04 -10.92 4.51
CA ASP A 36 -20.60 -9.76 5.27
C ASP A 36 -19.34 -10.07 6.09
N GLN A 37 -19.29 -11.22 6.78
CA GLN A 37 -18.09 -11.68 7.51
C GLN A 37 -16.90 -11.89 6.58
N ALA A 38 -17.11 -12.51 5.41
CA ALA A 38 -16.06 -12.68 4.42
C ALA A 38 -15.53 -11.33 3.93
N SER A 39 -16.41 -10.36 3.68
CA SER A 39 -16.02 -8.99 3.34
C SER A 39 -15.21 -8.31 4.45
N GLN A 40 -15.58 -8.53 5.72
CA GLN A 40 -14.83 -7.99 6.85
C GLN A 40 -13.40 -8.57 6.91
N VAL A 41 -13.23 -9.87 6.75
CA VAL A 41 -11.90 -10.50 6.72
C VAL A 41 -11.06 -9.94 5.58
N GLN A 42 -11.65 -9.69 4.41
CA GLN A 42 -10.94 -9.06 3.28
C GLN A 42 -10.49 -7.62 3.62
N TRP A 43 -11.32 -6.86 4.33
CA TRP A 43 -10.94 -5.54 4.84
C TRP A 43 -9.84 -5.59 5.89
N ASP A 44 -9.90 -6.53 6.83
CA ASP A 44 -8.90 -6.70 7.88
C ASP A 44 -7.53 -7.05 7.27
N MET A 45 -7.50 -7.98 6.31
CA MET A 45 -6.28 -8.32 5.57
C MET A 45 -5.71 -7.12 4.80
N TYR A 46 -6.57 -6.33 4.17
CA TYR A 46 -6.13 -5.12 3.47
C TYR A 46 -5.58 -4.07 4.44
N ASN A 47 -6.25 -3.84 5.56
CA ASN A 47 -5.81 -2.89 6.59
C ASN A 47 -4.46 -3.31 7.20
N GLN A 48 -4.27 -4.61 7.46
CA GLN A 48 -2.98 -5.14 7.88
C GLN A 48 -1.89 -4.88 6.84
N THR A 49 -2.16 -5.20 5.56
CA THR A 49 -1.22 -4.94 4.46
C THR A 49 -0.85 -3.46 4.37
N ARG A 50 -1.83 -2.56 4.52
CA ARG A 50 -1.59 -1.12 4.58
C ARG A 50 -0.71 -0.71 5.75
N GLN A 51 -0.96 -1.28 6.93
CA GLN A 51 -0.21 -0.97 8.14
C GLN A 51 1.25 -1.44 8.02
N ASP A 52 1.47 -2.65 7.50
CA ASP A 52 2.79 -3.24 7.30
C ASP A 52 3.61 -2.46 6.27
N LEU A 53 2.96 -1.92 5.23
CA LEU A 53 3.60 -1.14 4.17
C LEU A 53 3.73 0.35 4.50
N SER A 54 3.02 0.87 5.52
CA SER A 54 3.04 2.29 5.87
C SER A 54 4.45 2.84 6.12
N PRO A 55 5.32 2.17 6.90
CA PRO A 55 6.66 2.69 7.18
C PRO A 55 7.50 2.88 5.92
N TYR A 56 7.36 1.99 4.93
CA TYR A 56 8.06 2.09 3.65
C TYR A 56 7.50 3.21 2.78
N SER A 57 6.17 3.34 2.73
CA SER A 57 5.52 4.45 2.02
C SER A 57 5.92 5.80 2.61
N ASP A 58 5.94 5.92 3.94
CA ASP A 58 6.27 7.16 4.64
C ASP A 58 7.76 7.50 4.54
N ALA A 59 8.64 6.51 4.64
CA ALA A 59 10.07 6.68 4.37
C ALA A 59 10.31 7.17 2.93
N GLY A 60 9.61 6.60 1.95
CA GLY A 60 9.72 7.04 0.56
C GLY A 60 9.15 8.43 0.31
N LYS A 61 8.04 8.81 0.95
CA LYS A 61 7.52 10.20 0.91
C LYS A 61 8.52 11.19 1.48
N SER A 62 9.11 10.88 2.64
CA SER A 62 10.15 11.71 3.26
C SER A 62 11.38 11.84 2.37
N ALA A 63 11.85 10.73 1.78
CA ALA A 63 12.97 10.74 0.85
C ALA A 63 12.66 11.55 -0.42
N LEU A 64 11.44 11.43 -0.96
CA LEU A 64 10.99 12.21 -2.10
C LEU A 64 10.95 13.71 -1.78
N GLN A 65 10.45 14.10 -0.60
CA GLN A 65 10.45 15.50 -0.16
C GLN A 65 11.89 16.06 -0.04
N GLN A 66 12.81 15.27 0.53
CA GLN A 66 14.22 15.67 0.61
C GLN A 66 14.85 15.78 -0.78
N LEU A 67 14.55 14.86 -1.68
CA LEU A 67 15.03 14.88 -3.06
C LEU A 67 14.53 16.14 -3.78
N MET A 68 13.24 16.45 -3.69
CA MET A 68 12.65 17.68 -4.25
C MET A 68 13.30 18.94 -3.67
N SER A 69 13.51 18.99 -2.36
CA SER A 69 14.19 20.12 -1.70
C SER A 69 15.62 20.30 -2.17
N LYS A 70 16.38 19.20 -2.34
CA LYS A 70 17.77 19.24 -2.81
C LYS A 70 17.91 19.51 -4.32
N MET A 71 16.90 19.18 -5.12
CA MET A 71 16.81 19.50 -6.56
C MET A 71 16.17 20.87 -6.85
N GLY A 72 15.62 21.55 -5.83
CA GLY A 72 15.04 22.89 -5.98
C GLY A 72 16.08 23.96 -6.30
N GLU A 73 15.62 25.16 -6.60
CA GLU A 73 16.51 26.31 -6.87
C GLU A 73 17.45 26.57 -5.67
N GLY A 74 18.76 26.64 -5.93
CA GLY A 74 19.78 26.75 -4.88
C GLY A 74 19.99 25.48 -4.03
N GLY A 75 19.25 24.40 -4.31
CA GLY A 75 19.35 23.12 -3.63
C GLY A 75 20.70 22.45 -3.86
N TYR A 76 21.09 21.59 -2.91
CA TYR A 76 22.40 20.95 -2.88
C TYR A 76 22.78 20.24 -4.19
N PHE A 77 21.84 19.64 -4.92
CA PHE A 77 22.13 18.93 -6.18
C PHE A 77 22.28 19.86 -7.39
N ASN A 78 21.91 21.14 -7.27
CA ASN A 78 22.13 22.15 -8.30
C ASN A 78 23.37 23.00 -8.02
N GLN A 79 24.08 22.72 -6.92
CA GLN A 79 25.31 23.42 -6.60
C GLN A 79 26.44 22.93 -7.51
N THR A 80 27.18 23.87 -8.05
CA THR A 80 28.42 23.62 -8.79
C THR A 80 29.60 23.84 -7.86
N TYR A 81 30.54 22.92 -7.84
CA TYR A 81 31.79 23.10 -7.11
C TYR A 81 32.64 24.18 -7.77
N THR A 82 33.09 25.16 -6.99
CA THR A 82 33.86 26.33 -7.44
C THR A 82 35.25 26.35 -6.81
N GLY A 83 36.16 27.14 -7.39
CA GLY A 83 37.52 27.35 -6.86
C GLY A 83 37.55 27.83 -5.40
N GLN A 84 36.51 28.53 -4.96
CA GLN A 84 36.41 29.07 -3.60
C GLN A 84 36.15 27.97 -2.56
N ASP A 85 35.51 26.87 -2.95
CA ASP A 85 35.10 25.81 -2.03
C ASP A 85 36.29 25.05 -1.44
N VAL A 86 37.42 24.97 -2.16
CA VAL A 86 38.68 24.41 -1.65
C VAL A 86 39.19 25.18 -0.44
N TYR A 87 39.12 26.51 -0.47
CA TYR A 87 39.65 27.35 0.61
C TYR A 87 38.79 27.27 1.87
N ASN A 88 37.52 26.91 1.69
CA ASN A 88 36.57 26.69 2.77
C ASN A 88 36.68 25.27 3.37
N ASP A 89 37.43 24.34 2.75
CA ASP A 89 37.68 22.99 3.28
C ASP A 89 38.68 23.07 4.46
N PRO A 90 38.26 22.78 5.71
CA PRO A 90 39.15 22.81 6.87
C PRO A 90 40.33 21.84 6.74
N SER A 91 40.14 20.74 5.99
CA SER A 91 41.16 19.74 5.75
C SER A 91 42.22 20.21 4.75
N TYR A 92 41.85 21.07 3.80
CA TYR A 92 42.80 21.74 2.90
C TYR A 92 43.73 22.66 3.71
N GLN A 93 43.16 23.50 4.59
CA GLN A 93 43.94 24.41 5.42
C GLN A 93 44.90 23.66 6.36
N PHE A 94 44.44 22.59 7.00
CA PHE A 94 45.28 21.76 7.86
C PHE A 94 46.46 21.14 7.11
N ARG A 95 46.19 20.48 5.96
CA ARG A 95 47.24 19.83 5.16
C ARG A 95 48.22 20.83 4.58
N LEU A 96 47.72 21.98 4.10
CA LEU A 96 48.56 23.06 3.58
C LEU A 96 49.53 23.57 4.65
N ASN A 97 49.03 23.89 5.85
CA ASN A 97 49.85 24.38 6.95
C ASN A 97 50.90 23.36 7.39
N GLN A 98 50.54 22.08 7.45
CA GLN A 98 51.48 21.02 7.80
C GLN A 98 52.59 20.85 6.75
N GLY A 99 52.23 20.92 5.46
CA GLY A 99 53.19 20.87 4.36
C GLY A 99 54.14 22.07 4.31
N LEU A 100 53.60 23.29 4.48
CA LEU A 100 54.40 24.51 4.56
C LEU A 100 55.38 24.46 5.74
N GLY A 101 54.93 23.98 6.91
CA GLY A 101 55.78 23.79 8.09
C GLY A 101 56.94 22.83 7.82
N GLY A 102 56.70 21.73 7.09
CA GLY A 102 57.76 20.79 6.71
C GLY A 102 58.82 21.40 5.79
N VAL A 103 58.40 22.15 4.76
CA VAL A 103 59.32 22.85 3.85
C VAL A 103 60.15 23.90 4.58
N GLN A 104 59.50 24.67 5.47
CA GLN A 104 60.17 25.69 6.28
C GLN A 104 61.17 25.07 7.26
N GLN A 105 60.81 23.99 7.95
CA GLN A 105 61.72 23.30 8.88
C GLN A 105 62.96 22.75 8.15
N GLY A 106 62.78 22.14 6.98
CA GLY A 106 63.89 21.65 6.16
C GLY A 106 64.81 22.78 5.67
N ALA A 107 64.23 23.89 5.22
CA ALA A 107 65.00 25.05 4.77
C ALA A 107 65.71 25.78 5.94
N ALA A 108 65.10 25.83 7.12
CA ALA A 108 65.69 26.39 8.33
C ALA A 108 66.89 25.58 8.81
N ALA A 109 66.80 24.24 8.79
CA ALA A 109 67.91 23.34 9.13
C ALA A 109 69.12 23.50 8.21
N GLN A 110 68.91 23.93 6.96
CA GLN A 110 69.95 24.18 5.96
C GLN A 110 70.41 25.66 5.91
N GLY A 111 69.89 26.52 6.79
CA GLY A 111 70.21 27.95 6.81
C GLY A 111 69.66 28.75 5.62
N GLY A 112 68.79 28.15 4.81
CA GLY A 112 68.27 28.73 3.56
C GLY A 112 66.87 29.32 3.66
N LEU A 113 66.28 29.41 4.86
CA LEU A 113 64.85 29.75 5.07
C LEU A 113 64.38 31.02 4.33
N LEU A 114 65.23 32.05 4.27
CA LEU A 114 64.92 33.33 3.61
C LEU A 114 65.38 33.40 2.15
N SER A 115 65.95 32.32 1.61
CA SER A 115 66.45 32.28 0.24
C SER A 115 65.31 32.35 -0.78
N GLY A 116 65.59 32.94 -1.95
CA GLY A 116 64.66 32.93 -3.08
C GLY A 116 64.30 31.52 -3.56
N ALA A 117 65.20 30.55 -3.35
CA ALA A 117 64.94 29.14 -3.65
C ALA A 117 63.85 28.56 -2.73
N THR A 118 63.91 28.84 -1.42
CA THR A 118 62.87 28.43 -0.46
C THR A 118 61.54 29.14 -0.72
N GLN A 119 61.55 30.44 -1.01
CA GLN A 119 60.32 31.16 -1.37
C GLN A 119 59.68 30.60 -2.66
N LYS A 120 60.50 30.27 -3.67
CA LYS A 120 60.05 29.60 -4.90
C LYS A 120 59.48 28.20 -4.61
N ALA A 121 60.13 27.43 -3.73
CA ALA A 121 59.66 26.11 -3.33
C ALA A 121 58.30 26.17 -2.59
N LEU A 122 58.14 27.12 -1.65
CA LEU A 122 56.87 27.35 -0.95
C LEU A 122 55.76 27.76 -1.92
N ASN A 123 56.04 28.69 -2.84
CA ASN A 123 55.09 29.11 -3.87
C ASN A 123 54.70 27.95 -4.81
N ASN A 124 55.66 27.15 -5.27
CA ASN A 124 55.39 25.98 -6.10
C ASN A 124 54.59 24.91 -5.33
N TYR A 125 54.90 24.68 -4.06
CA TYR A 125 54.15 23.75 -3.22
C TYR A 125 52.70 24.20 -3.05
N ALA A 126 52.48 25.46 -2.68
CA ALA A 126 51.13 26.01 -2.50
C ALA A 126 50.29 25.93 -3.80
N GLN A 127 50.87 26.30 -4.95
CA GLN A 127 50.17 26.26 -6.25
C GLN A 127 49.84 24.83 -6.71
N ASN A 128 50.80 23.90 -6.61
CA ASN A 128 50.57 22.50 -6.97
C ASN A 128 49.59 21.82 -6.02
N PHE A 129 49.71 22.10 -4.71
CA PHE A 129 48.82 21.55 -3.69
C PHE A 129 47.39 22.05 -3.87
N ALA A 130 47.18 23.34 -4.16
CA ALA A 130 45.86 23.90 -4.46
C ALA A 130 45.22 23.23 -5.69
N SER A 131 46.00 23.03 -6.75
CA SER A 131 45.49 22.43 -8.00
C SER A 131 45.11 20.95 -7.80
N GLN A 132 45.93 20.19 -7.08
CA GLN A 132 45.66 18.79 -6.78
C GLN A 132 44.49 18.62 -5.81
N GLU A 133 44.43 19.45 -4.76
CA GLU A 133 43.34 19.35 -3.79
C GLU A 133 42.01 19.82 -4.38
N TYR A 134 42.02 20.78 -5.31
CA TYR A 134 40.82 21.14 -6.06
C TYR A 134 40.23 19.95 -6.80
N SER A 135 41.05 19.20 -7.55
CA SER A 135 40.57 18.02 -8.27
C SER A 135 40.02 16.95 -7.31
N ASN A 136 40.72 16.70 -6.20
CA ASN A 136 40.27 15.74 -5.20
C ASN A 136 38.94 16.16 -4.56
N ALA A 137 38.82 17.42 -4.16
CA ALA A 137 37.63 17.94 -3.50
C ALA A 137 36.44 18.01 -4.47
N TYR A 138 36.66 18.39 -5.73
CA TYR A 138 35.67 18.31 -6.79
C TYR A 138 35.14 16.89 -6.97
N ASN A 139 36.03 15.89 -7.04
CA ASN A 139 35.64 14.49 -7.18
C ASN A 139 34.83 14.01 -5.96
N ARG A 140 35.23 14.39 -4.74
CA ARG A 140 34.48 14.08 -3.51
C ARG A 140 33.09 14.72 -3.53
N PHE A 141 32.99 15.98 -3.92
CA PHE A 141 31.74 16.71 -4.00
C PHE A 141 30.75 16.05 -4.96
N ASN A 142 31.19 15.74 -6.18
CA ASN A 142 30.35 15.05 -7.17
C ASN A 142 29.97 13.63 -6.71
N ALA A 143 30.89 12.91 -6.07
CA ALA A 143 30.62 11.59 -5.51
C ALA A 143 29.58 11.66 -4.38
N ASP A 144 29.67 12.64 -3.49
CA ASP A 144 28.72 12.84 -2.40
C ASP A 144 27.32 13.21 -2.91
N GLN A 145 27.22 14.16 -3.85
CA GLN A 145 25.97 14.49 -4.53
C GLN A 145 25.33 13.24 -5.16
N THR A 146 26.12 12.44 -5.89
CA THR A 146 25.65 11.20 -6.53
C THR A 146 25.19 10.17 -5.50
N ASN A 147 25.95 9.96 -4.43
CA ASN A 147 25.61 9.00 -3.38
C ASN A 147 24.34 9.40 -2.62
N GLN A 148 24.20 10.68 -2.27
CA GLN A 148 22.99 11.19 -1.63
C GLN A 148 21.78 11.05 -2.55
N TYR A 149 21.90 11.41 -3.83
CA TYR A 149 20.84 11.24 -4.80
C TYR A 149 20.42 9.78 -4.92
N ASN A 150 21.38 8.85 -5.11
CA ASN A 150 21.09 7.43 -5.23
C ASN A 150 20.38 6.88 -4.00
N ARG A 151 20.81 7.25 -2.79
CA ARG A 151 20.14 6.81 -1.54
C ARG A 151 18.70 7.30 -1.46
N LEU A 152 18.48 8.59 -1.72
CA LEU A 152 17.14 9.18 -1.68
C LEU A 152 16.23 8.61 -2.77
N ALA A 153 16.75 8.45 -3.99
CA ALA A 153 16.04 7.84 -5.11
C ALA A 153 15.66 6.38 -4.81
N ASN A 154 16.56 5.60 -4.19
CA ASN A 154 16.24 4.23 -3.76
C ASN A 154 15.12 4.20 -2.71
N LEU A 155 15.17 5.07 -1.68
CA LEU A 155 14.08 5.14 -0.70
C LEU A 155 12.75 5.58 -1.33
N ALA A 156 12.79 6.61 -2.18
CA ALA A 156 11.60 7.07 -2.90
C ALA A 156 11.02 5.96 -3.78
N GLY A 157 11.86 5.19 -4.48
CA GLY A 157 11.47 4.03 -5.27
C GLY A 157 10.84 2.91 -4.44
N MET A 158 11.38 2.62 -3.25
CA MET A 158 10.76 1.68 -2.31
C MET A 158 9.36 2.15 -1.88
N GLY A 159 9.20 3.43 -1.56
CA GLY A 159 7.89 3.98 -1.18
C GLY A 159 6.88 3.96 -2.33
N GLN A 160 7.32 4.24 -3.56
CA GLN A 160 6.49 4.09 -4.76
C GLN A 160 6.02 2.64 -4.92
N ASN A 161 6.90 1.67 -4.73
CA ASN A 161 6.56 0.26 -4.83
C ASN A 161 5.57 -0.18 -3.73
N ALA A 162 5.80 0.22 -2.48
CA ALA A 162 4.89 -0.05 -1.36
C ALA A 162 3.49 0.57 -1.59
N ALA A 163 3.44 1.80 -2.13
CA ALA A 163 2.18 2.45 -2.50
C ALA A 163 1.46 1.70 -3.62
N ALA A 164 2.18 1.22 -4.64
CA ALA A 164 1.60 0.44 -5.73
C ALA A 164 1.06 -0.92 -5.26
N GLN A 165 1.79 -1.63 -4.39
CA GLN A 165 1.33 -2.88 -3.78
C GLN A 165 0.07 -2.66 -2.96
N THR A 166 0.04 -1.60 -2.14
CA THR A 166 -1.15 -1.21 -1.38
C THR A 166 -2.33 -0.92 -2.30
N GLY A 167 -2.12 -0.15 -3.38
CA GLY A 167 -3.17 0.15 -4.36
C GLY A 167 -3.74 -1.11 -5.02
N ASN A 168 -2.87 -2.04 -5.43
CA ASN A 168 -3.29 -3.32 -6.02
C ASN A 168 -4.07 -4.20 -5.04
N ALA A 169 -3.61 -4.30 -3.79
CA ALA A 169 -4.35 -5.01 -2.74
C ALA A 169 -5.73 -4.39 -2.53
N GLY A 170 -5.83 -3.06 -2.52
CA GLY A 170 -7.10 -2.35 -2.41
C GLY A 170 -8.06 -2.63 -3.57
N LEU A 171 -7.57 -2.71 -4.80
CA LEU A 171 -8.38 -3.08 -5.96
C LEU A 171 -8.91 -4.52 -5.86
N GLN A 172 -8.07 -5.46 -5.44
CA GLN A 172 -8.47 -6.86 -5.25
C GLN A 172 -9.50 -7.02 -4.12
N THR A 173 -9.25 -6.40 -2.96
CA THR A 173 -10.19 -6.37 -1.84
C THR A 173 -11.51 -5.73 -2.25
N GLY A 174 -11.48 -4.61 -2.96
CA GLY A 174 -12.69 -3.94 -3.45
C GLY A 174 -13.54 -4.83 -4.36
N GLN A 175 -12.91 -5.57 -5.29
CA GLN A 175 -13.61 -6.53 -6.15
C GLN A 175 -14.18 -7.72 -5.36
N ALA A 176 -13.41 -8.29 -4.43
CA ALA A 176 -13.87 -9.41 -3.61
C ALA A 176 -15.04 -9.02 -2.69
N VAL A 177 -14.95 -7.85 -2.04
CA VAL A 177 -16.03 -7.30 -1.22
C VAL A 177 -17.26 -7.03 -2.07
N ALA A 178 -17.13 -6.40 -3.24
CA ALA A 178 -18.27 -6.15 -4.13
C ALA A 178 -18.98 -7.45 -4.54
N ASN A 179 -18.22 -8.50 -4.87
CA ASN A 179 -18.78 -9.82 -5.19
C ASN A 179 -19.51 -10.46 -4.00
N ASN A 180 -18.93 -10.38 -2.80
CA ASN A 180 -19.55 -10.88 -1.58
C ASN A 180 -20.84 -10.11 -1.25
N THR A 181 -20.81 -8.77 -1.34
CA THR A 181 -22.00 -7.94 -1.13
C THR A 181 -23.11 -8.27 -2.13
N MET A 182 -22.78 -8.46 -3.41
CA MET A 182 -23.77 -8.92 -4.41
C MET A 182 -24.31 -10.31 -4.09
N ALA A 183 -23.46 -11.26 -3.67
CA ALA A 183 -23.90 -12.59 -3.26
C ALA A 183 -24.83 -12.54 -2.03
N GLY A 184 -24.52 -11.70 -1.05
CA GLY A 184 -25.37 -11.47 0.13
C GLY A 184 -26.71 -10.85 -0.24
N ALA A 185 -26.71 -9.84 -1.12
CA ALA A 185 -27.94 -9.21 -1.62
C ALA A 185 -28.81 -10.20 -2.41
N ASN A 186 -28.21 -11.00 -3.28
CA ASN A 186 -28.92 -12.05 -4.03
C ASN A 186 -29.50 -13.11 -3.10
N ALA A 187 -28.78 -13.51 -2.04
CA ALA A 187 -29.30 -14.47 -1.06
C ALA A 187 -30.52 -13.91 -0.31
N GLN A 188 -30.47 -12.65 0.12
CA GLN A 188 -31.61 -11.98 0.77
C GLN A 188 -32.80 -11.85 -0.18
N ALA A 189 -32.56 -11.44 -1.43
CA ALA A 189 -33.60 -11.34 -2.45
C ALA A 189 -34.22 -12.71 -2.76
N ALA A 190 -33.42 -13.76 -2.90
CA ALA A 190 -33.89 -15.13 -3.11
C ALA A 190 -34.72 -15.63 -1.92
N GLY A 191 -34.33 -15.33 -0.68
CA GLY A 191 -35.13 -15.64 0.51
C GLY A 191 -36.47 -14.89 0.55
N ALA A 192 -36.48 -13.61 0.15
CA ALA A 192 -37.71 -12.82 0.06
C ALA A 192 -38.65 -13.34 -1.05
N VAL A 193 -38.11 -13.69 -2.22
CA VAL A 193 -38.87 -14.26 -3.34
C VAL A 193 -39.37 -15.67 -3.02
N ALA A 194 -38.57 -16.52 -2.36
CA ALA A 194 -39.01 -17.84 -1.91
C ALA A 194 -40.15 -17.72 -0.88
N ASN A 195 -40.09 -16.73 0.02
CA ASN A 195 -41.18 -16.43 0.95
C ASN A 195 -42.43 -15.93 0.22
N ALA A 196 -42.29 -15.07 -0.79
CA ALA A 196 -43.40 -14.56 -1.59
C ALA A 196 -44.06 -15.67 -2.44
N ASN A 197 -43.27 -16.51 -3.09
CA ASN A 197 -43.75 -17.65 -3.89
C ASN A 197 -44.43 -18.71 -3.01
N ASN A 198 -43.90 -18.96 -1.82
CA ASN A 198 -44.57 -19.85 -0.85
C ASN A 198 -45.92 -19.28 -0.39
N TRP A 199 -46.01 -17.96 -0.21
CA TRP A 199 -47.26 -17.31 0.16
C TRP A 199 -48.29 -17.34 -0.98
N ASN A 200 -47.86 -17.10 -2.23
CA ASN A 200 -48.73 -17.21 -3.40
C ASN A 200 -49.24 -18.65 -3.61
N ASN A 201 -48.37 -19.66 -3.50
CA ASN A 201 -48.80 -21.06 -3.58
C ASN A 201 -49.77 -21.45 -2.45
N TYR A 202 -49.57 -20.92 -1.24
CA TYR A 202 -50.49 -21.12 -0.12
C TYR A 202 -51.84 -20.42 -0.34
N ALA A 203 -51.83 -19.17 -0.79
CA ALA A 203 -53.05 -18.42 -1.11
C ALA A 203 -53.84 -19.09 -2.24
N SER A 204 -53.17 -19.61 -3.27
CA SER A 204 -53.80 -20.38 -4.34
C SER A 204 -54.38 -21.73 -3.85
N GLN A 205 -53.72 -22.42 -2.92
CA GLN A 205 -54.25 -23.65 -2.31
C GLN A 205 -55.45 -23.39 -1.38
N LEU A 206 -55.41 -22.31 -0.60
CA LEU A 206 -56.57 -21.89 0.19
C LEU A 206 -57.72 -21.43 -0.72
N GLY A 207 -57.42 -20.70 -1.78
CA GLY A 207 -58.40 -20.25 -2.76
C GLY A 207 -59.07 -21.42 -3.48
N SER A 208 -58.33 -22.45 -3.89
CA SER A 208 -58.90 -23.64 -4.51
C SER A 208 -59.72 -24.48 -3.53
N MET A 209 -59.31 -24.57 -2.26
CA MET A 209 -60.05 -25.27 -1.21
C MET A 209 -61.36 -24.55 -0.83
N ALA A 210 -61.33 -23.22 -0.75
CA ALA A 210 -62.52 -22.40 -0.53
C ALA A 210 -63.49 -22.47 -1.73
N THR A 211 -62.97 -22.48 -2.95
CA THR A 211 -63.77 -22.63 -4.18
C THR A 211 -64.41 -24.02 -4.25
N ALA A 212 -63.67 -25.08 -3.91
CA ALA A 212 -64.21 -26.44 -3.84
C ALA A 212 -65.31 -26.57 -2.77
N TYR A 213 -65.15 -25.92 -1.62
CA TYR A 213 -66.16 -25.91 -0.56
C TYR A 213 -67.43 -25.13 -0.97
N ALA A 214 -67.26 -23.99 -1.66
CA ALA A 214 -68.38 -23.22 -2.18
C ALA A 214 -69.14 -23.97 -3.29
N MET A 215 -68.44 -24.68 -4.18
CA MET A 215 -69.06 -25.51 -5.21
C MET A 215 -69.83 -26.70 -4.62
N ASN A 216 -69.27 -27.37 -3.61
CA ASN A 216 -69.93 -28.50 -2.95
C ASN A 216 -71.20 -28.07 -2.17
N LYS A 217 -71.19 -26.86 -1.61
CA LYS A 217 -72.38 -26.30 -0.95
C LYS A 217 -73.49 -25.90 -1.93
N ASN A 218 -73.14 -25.58 -3.18
CA ASN A 218 -74.10 -25.21 -4.23
C ASN A 218 -74.65 -26.42 -5.01
N SER A 219 -74.01 -27.59 -4.92
CA SER A 219 -74.52 -28.85 -5.48
C SER A 219 -75.43 -29.64 -4.53
N GLY A 220 -75.74 -29.09 -3.35
CA GLY A 220 -76.66 -29.67 -2.37
C GLY A 220 -78.06 -29.04 -2.36
N ALA A 221 -78.38 -28.15 -3.32
CA ALA A 221 -79.71 -27.60 -3.49
C ALA A 221 -80.17 -27.83 -4.94
N ILE A 222 -81.26 -28.60 -5.06
CA ILE A 222 -81.97 -29.09 -6.25
C ILE A 222 -81.47 -30.45 -6.77
#